data_AF-A0A921S1G4-F1
#
_entry.id   AF-A0A921S1G4-F1
#
_cell.length_a   1.000
_cell.length_b   1.000
_cell.length_c   1.000
_cell.angle_alpha   90.00
_cell.angle_beta   90.00
_cell.angle_gamma   90.00
#
_symmetry.space_group_name_H-M   'P 1'
#
loop_
_entity.id
_entity.type
_entity.pdbx_description
1 polymer ?
#
loop_
_entity_poly.entity_id
_entity_poly.type
_entity_poly.pdbx_seq_one_letter_code
_entity_poly.pdbx_strand_id
1 'polypeptide(L)'
;MVIVDPKALASAHQFTVVIDGVETAVHEEGVLRRNGGTVAVVGPGVIEVSRFQHVVVRGGGGGVDVRFSRCGYAAAEDCGAASFHRCGAVRVGGARGVAVRRCRSADVERVAGAVAIRRCKGAVRVRGAGGELRVGRCREADVGGCADVAVARCRAARADWCGALALGRCGSADVSRCGAVRVDRCRDATVSGCGTVAVRRGKVNMVEMGQQVPPDFYEQTMMYQQGEPALATPVAIVVK
;
A
#
# COMPACT_ATOMS: atom_id res chain seq x y z
N MET A 1 30.42 25.22 -38.37
CA MET A 1 28.99 25.47 -38.08
C MET A 1 28.30 24.12 -38.11
N VAL A 2 28.18 23.48 -36.95
CA VAL A 2 27.55 22.16 -36.85
C VAL A 2 26.06 22.40 -36.66
N ILE A 3 25.28 22.05 -37.67
CA ILE A 3 23.83 22.07 -37.62
C ILE A 3 23.43 20.82 -36.81
N VAL A 4 22.93 21.04 -35.59
CA VAL A 4 22.28 19.98 -34.80
C VAL A 4 20.82 19.88 -35.23
N ASP A 5 20.45 18.69 -35.70
CA ASP A 5 19.10 18.30 -36.08
C ASP A 5 18.11 18.46 -34.91
N PRO A 6 16.98 19.18 -35.03
CA PRO A 6 16.02 19.37 -33.93
C PRO A 6 15.23 18.11 -33.54
N LYS A 7 15.52 16.95 -34.14
CA LYS A 7 14.67 15.75 -34.06
C LYS A 7 15.28 14.54 -33.33
N ALA A 8 16.41 14.72 -32.63
CA ALA A 8 17.12 13.63 -31.95
C ALA A 8 17.36 13.85 -30.43
N LEU A 9 16.42 14.48 -29.71
CA LEU A 9 16.42 14.52 -28.23
C LEU A 9 15.09 13.96 -27.69
N ALA A 10 14.80 12.71 -28.02
CA ALA A 10 13.76 11.95 -27.34
C ALA A 10 14.35 11.32 -26.07
N SER A 11 13.81 11.74 -24.91
CA SER A 11 14.12 11.29 -23.54
C SER A 11 15.29 12.01 -22.83
N ALA A 12 15.17 13.31 -22.60
CA ALA A 12 15.83 13.92 -21.45
C ALA A 12 14.98 13.62 -20.20
N HIS A 13 15.45 12.80 -19.27
CA HIS A 13 14.75 12.57 -18.00
C HIS A 13 14.83 13.85 -17.15
N GLN A 14 13.89 14.78 -17.34
CA GLN A 14 13.77 15.97 -16.52
C GLN A 14 13.06 15.64 -15.21
N PHE A 15 13.65 16.06 -14.10
CA PHE A 15 13.08 15.89 -12.77
C PHE A 15 12.72 17.24 -12.18
N THR A 16 11.52 17.32 -11.60
CA THR A 16 11.18 18.44 -10.72
C THR A 16 11.33 17.96 -9.29
N VAL A 17 12.33 18.50 -8.60
CA VAL A 17 12.56 18.24 -7.18
C VAL A 17 12.16 19.47 -6.38
N VAL A 18 11.21 19.31 -5.46
CA VAL A 18 10.77 20.38 -4.56
C VAL A 18 11.40 20.17 -3.19
N ILE A 19 12.30 21.07 -2.80
CA ILE A 19 13.01 21.01 -1.51
C ILE A 19 12.53 22.17 -0.65
N ASP A 20 11.93 21.87 0.50
CA ASP A 20 11.39 22.87 1.43
C ASP A 20 10.49 23.92 0.73
N GLY A 21 9.72 23.49 -0.27
CA GLY A 21 8.80 24.34 -1.05
C GLY A 21 9.40 25.02 -2.29
N VAL A 22 10.71 24.89 -2.52
CA VAL A 22 11.37 25.47 -3.69
C VAL A 22 11.54 24.41 -4.76
N GLU A 23 10.95 24.64 -5.93
CA GLU A 23 11.10 23.77 -7.09
C GLU A 23 12.48 23.94 -7.73
N THR A 24 13.10 22.84 -8.12
CA THR A 24 14.40 22.83 -8.77
C THR A 24 14.42 21.73 -9.82
N ALA A 25 14.74 22.12 -11.07
CA ALA A 25 14.95 21.16 -12.13
C ALA A 25 16.32 20.49 -11.94
N VAL A 26 16.34 19.16 -12.01
CA VAL A 26 17.59 18.37 -11.97
C VAL A 26 17.73 17.66 -13.32
N HIS A 27 18.90 17.81 -13.94
CA HIS A 27 19.27 17.17 -15.20
C HIS A 27 20.25 16.00 -14.96
N GLU A 28 20.44 15.15 -15.97
CA GLU A 28 20.95 13.78 -15.89
C GLU A 28 22.36 13.58 -15.30
N GLU A 29 23.10 14.65 -14.97
CA GLU A 29 24.47 14.55 -14.42
C GLU A 29 24.72 15.46 -13.20
N GLY A 30 23.65 15.82 -12.48
CA GLY A 30 23.73 16.75 -11.35
C GLY A 30 23.83 16.09 -9.97
N VAL A 31 24.75 16.60 -9.14
CA VAL A 31 24.63 16.50 -7.67
C VAL A 31 24.24 17.87 -7.12
N LEU A 32 23.06 17.95 -6.53
CA LEU A 32 22.58 19.13 -5.81
C LEU A 32 22.71 18.90 -4.30
N ARG A 33 23.37 19.85 -3.62
CA ARG A 33 23.51 19.84 -2.16
C ARG A 33 22.85 21.09 -1.60
N ARG A 34 21.94 20.90 -0.64
CA ARG A 34 21.18 22.00 -0.02
C ARG A 34 20.80 21.61 1.40
N ASN A 35 20.94 22.53 2.36
CA ASN A 35 20.53 22.32 3.76
C ASN A 35 21.09 21.01 4.40
N GLY A 36 22.30 20.59 4.00
CA GLY A 36 22.91 19.31 4.43
C GLY A 36 22.34 18.05 3.78
N GLY A 37 21.30 18.19 2.96
CA GLY A 37 20.75 17.15 2.09
C GLY A 37 21.51 17.02 0.77
N THR A 38 21.26 15.91 0.07
CA THR A 38 21.87 15.63 -1.24
C THR A 38 20.85 15.01 -2.17
N VAL A 39 20.74 15.55 -3.36
CA VAL A 39 20.06 14.96 -4.52
C VAL A 39 21.14 14.62 -5.53
N ALA A 40 21.20 13.39 -6.00
CA ALA A 40 22.17 12.95 -6.99
C ALA A 40 21.48 12.10 -8.04
N VAL A 41 21.74 12.37 -9.32
CA VAL A 41 21.45 11.43 -10.39
C VAL A 41 22.59 10.41 -10.40
N VAL A 42 22.28 9.14 -10.12
CA VAL A 42 23.29 8.08 -9.95
C VAL A 42 23.36 7.12 -11.13
N GLY A 43 22.52 7.35 -12.12
CA GLY A 43 22.43 6.59 -13.37
C GLY A 43 21.23 7.05 -14.19
N PRO A 44 21.09 6.55 -15.42
CA PRO A 44 19.99 6.90 -16.30
C PRO A 44 18.65 6.67 -15.62
N GLY A 45 17.86 7.74 -15.44
CA GLY A 45 16.55 7.67 -14.81
C GLY A 45 16.55 7.33 -13.31
N VAL A 46 17.68 7.36 -12.61
CA VAL A 46 17.75 7.03 -11.17
C VAL A 46 18.22 8.21 -10.33
N ILE A 47 17.36 8.67 -9.42
CA ILE A 47 17.67 9.75 -8.47
C ILE A 47 17.79 9.20 -7.06
N GLU A 48 18.84 9.61 -6.36
CA GLU A 48 18.99 9.42 -4.92
C GLU A 48 18.84 10.73 -4.17
N VAL A 49 17.95 10.73 -3.18
CA VAL A 49 17.63 11.86 -2.33
C VAL A 49 17.91 11.48 -0.89
N SER A 50 18.67 12.30 -0.17
CA SER A 50 19.00 12.00 1.22
C SER A 50 19.06 13.20 2.13
N ARG A 51 18.71 12.98 3.40
CA ARG A 51 18.88 13.91 4.53
C ARG A 51 18.15 15.26 4.39
N PHE A 52 16.99 15.29 3.73
CA PHE A 52 16.13 16.48 3.71
C PHE A 52 15.05 16.45 4.78
N GLN A 53 14.66 17.60 5.32
CA GLN A 53 13.49 17.67 6.20
C GLN A 53 12.20 17.50 5.40
N HIS A 54 12.08 18.16 4.25
CA HIS A 54 10.93 18.03 3.35
C HIS A 54 11.38 17.99 1.89
N VAL A 55 11.04 16.92 1.18
CA VAL A 55 11.38 16.78 -0.24
C VAL A 55 10.29 16.04 -1.02
N VAL A 56 10.03 16.52 -2.23
CA VAL A 56 9.13 15.89 -3.20
C VAL A 56 9.88 15.72 -4.51
N VAL A 57 9.76 14.55 -5.14
CA VAL A 57 10.26 14.31 -6.50
C VAL A 57 9.08 13.96 -7.39
N ARG A 58 8.93 14.70 -8.50
CA ARG A 58 7.94 14.43 -9.54
C ARG A 58 8.66 13.94 -10.79
N GLY A 59 8.34 12.73 -11.21
CA GLY A 59 8.88 12.12 -12.42
C GLY A 59 7.99 12.43 -13.62
N GLY A 60 8.57 12.94 -14.71
CA GLY A 60 7.84 13.25 -15.95
C GLY A 60 7.42 12.02 -16.78
N GLY A 61 7.05 10.90 -16.15
CA GLY A 61 6.50 9.72 -16.83
C GLY A 61 7.25 8.41 -16.59
N GLY A 62 6.94 7.71 -15.48
CA GLY A 62 6.96 6.24 -15.31
C GLY A 62 8.26 5.44 -15.53
N GLY A 63 9.32 6.04 -16.07
CA GLY A 63 10.62 5.43 -16.34
C GLY A 63 11.70 5.84 -15.35
N VAL A 64 11.32 6.50 -14.26
CA VAL A 64 12.25 7.11 -13.30
C VAL A 64 12.17 6.41 -11.95
N ASP A 65 13.30 5.95 -11.43
CA ASP A 65 13.38 5.38 -10.10
C ASP A 65 13.93 6.41 -9.10
N VAL A 66 13.27 6.52 -7.95
CA VAL A 66 13.66 7.47 -6.91
C VAL A 66 13.93 6.75 -5.60
N ARG A 67 15.06 7.07 -4.97
CA ARG A 67 15.47 6.49 -3.69
C ARG A 67 15.63 7.57 -2.64
N PHE A 68 14.80 7.53 -1.61
CA PHE A 68 14.88 8.43 -0.47
C PHE A 68 15.55 7.77 0.72
N SER A 69 16.46 8.48 1.37
CA SER A 69 17.06 8.02 2.62
C SER A 69 17.18 9.10 3.69
N ARG A 70 16.73 8.76 4.91
CA ARG A 70 16.84 9.65 6.09
C ARG A 70 16.15 11.02 5.90
N CYS A 71 15.00 11.06 5.22
CA CYS A 71 14.23 12.29 5.07
C CYS A 71 13.17 12.44 6.17
N GLY A 72 12.84 13.66 6.59
CA GLY A 72 11.74 13.95 7.52
C GLY A 72 10.38 13.61 6.89
N TYR A 73 10.13 14.20 5.73
CA TYR A 73 9.04 13.94 4.81
C TYR A 73 9.63 13.70 3.41
N ALA A 74 9.16 12.66 2.73
CA ALA A 74 9.56 12.34 1.37
C ALA A 74 8.34 11.94 0.55
N ALA A 75 8.19 12.56 -0.62
CA ALA A 75 7.13 12.22 -1.56
C ALA A 75 7.67 11.91 -2.96
N ALA A 76 7.04 10.93 -3.60
CA ALA A 76 7.32 10.57 -4.99
C ALA A 76 6.02 10.56 -5.80
N GLU A 77 6.01 11.25 -6.93
CA GLU A 77 4.87 11.33 -7.83
C GLU A 77 5.30 10.91 -9.24
N ASP A 78 4.47 10.12 -9.93
CA ASP A 78 4.60 9.76 -11.35
C ASP A 78 5.95 9.13 -11.74
N CYS A 79 6.42 8.22 -10.89
CA CYS A 79 7.71 7.52 -11.03
C CYS A 79 7.54 6.05 -11.45
N GLY A 80 8.62 5.45 -11.94
CA GLY A 80 8.74 3.99 -12.12
C GLY A 80 8.69 3.31 -10.76
N ALA A 81 9.80 3.32 -10.01
CA ALA A 81 9.85 2.79 -8.65
C ALA A 81 10.23 3.85 -7.61
N ALA A 82 9.56 3.85 -6.47
CA ALA A 82 9.89 4.69 -5.33
C ALA A 82 10.34 3.85 -4.13
N SER A 83 11.54 4.11 -3.62
CA SER A 83 12.06 3.43 -2.43
C SER A 83 12.38 4.41 -1.30
N PHE A 84 12.04 4.05 -0.07
CA PHE A 84 12.19 4.90 1.10
C PHE A 84 12.88 4.13 2.21
N HIS A 85 14.00 4.64 2.70
CA HIS A 85 14.74 4.04 3.81
C HIS A 85 14.91 5.03 4.96
N ARG A 86 14.33 4.70 6.13
CA ARG A 86 14.38 5.54 7.34
C ARG A 86 13.84 6.96 7.13
N CYS A 87 12.73 7.09 6.39
CA CYS A 87 12.03 8.36 6.27
C CYS A 87 11.02 8.54 7.42
N GLY A 88 10.66 9.76 7.77
CA GLY A 88 9.63 10.03 8.77
C GLY A 88 8.24 9.76 8.21
N ALA A 89 7.76 10.63 7.34
CA ALA A 89 6.53 10.48 6.59
C ALA A 89 6.83 10.19 5.12
N VAL A 90 6.07 9.30 4.52
CA VAL A 90 6.19 8.88 3.11
C VAL A 90 4.86 9.13 2.42
N ARG A 91 4.89 9.77 1.25
CA ARG A 91 3.75 9.88 0.33
C ARG A 91 4.15 9.35 -1.05
N VAL A 92 3.30 8.54 -1.68
CA VAL A 92 3.54 8.10 -3.06
C VAL A 92 2.26 8.14 -3.87
N GLY A 93 2.33 8.71 -5.07
CA GLY A 93 1.24 8.71 -6.05
C GLY A 93 1.75 8.33 -7.43
N GLY A 94 0.97 7.55 -8.19
CA GLY A 94 1.26 7.31 -9.61
C GLY A 94 2.54 6.50 -9.88
N ALA A 95 2.94 5.63 -8.95
CA ALA A 95 4.15 4.80 -9.10
C ALA A 95 3.86 3.44 -9.76
N ARG A 96 4.84 2.80 -10.40
CA ARG A 96 4.75 1.38 -10.80
C ARG A 96 5.17 0.43 -9.70
N GLY A 97 5.97 0.86 -8.73
CA GLY A 97 6.35 0.04 -7.58
C GLY A 97 6.80 0.87 -6.38
N VAL A 98 6.52 0.37 -5.17
CA VAL A 98 6.84 1.09 -3.92
C VAL A 98 7.47 0.18 -2.89
N ALA A 99 8.60 0.61 -2.31
CA ALA A 99 9.28 -0.09 -1.23
C ALA A 99 9.60 0.83 -0.05
N VAL A 100 9.02 0.57 1.12
CA VAL A 100 9.27 1.35 2.34
C VAL A 100 9.94 0.50 3.42
N ARG A 101 11.14 0.90 3.83
CA ARG A 101 11.95 0.27 4.88
C ARG A 101 12.15 1.26 6.03
N ARG A 102 11.29 1.15 7.06
CA ARG A 102 11.26 1.99 8.27
C ARG A 102 10.71 3.38 8.00
N CYS A 103 9.45 3.60 8.37
CA CYS A 103 8.79 4.90 8.43
C CYS A 103 8.14 5.20 9.79
N ARG A 104 7.66 6.43 10.01
CA ARG A 104 6.64 6.76 11.02
C ARG A 104 5.24 6.65 10.43
N SER A 105 5.02 7.16 9.22
CA SER A 105 3.76 7.04 8.48
C SER A 105 4.02 6.81 6.99
N ALA A 106 3.07 6.17 6.31
CA ALA A 106 3.08 6.01 4.86
C ALA A 106 1.66 6.17 4.30
N ASP A 107 1.55 6.96 3.24
CA ASP A 107 0.35 7.12 2.42
C ASP A 107 0.72 6.81 0.96
N VAL A 108 0.07 5.81 0.38
CA VAL A 108 0.41 5.28 -0.95
C VAL A 108 -0.86 5.13 -1.77
N GLU A 109 -0.90 5.77 -2.93
CA GLU A 109 -2.06 5.75 -3.81
C GLU A 109 -1.67 5.52 -5.27
N ARG A 110 -2.60 4.93 -6.04
CA ARG A 110 -2.47 4.73 -7.50
C ARG A 110 -1.14 4.07 -7.88
N VAL A 111 -0.86 2.90 -7.32
CA VAL A 111 0.32 2.12 -7.67
C VAL A 111 -0.06 1.02 -8.65
N ALA A 112 0.55 1.01 -9.83
CA ALA A 112 0.24 0.01 -10.86
C ALA A 112 0.73 -1.40 -10.50
N GLY A 113 1.87 -1.50 -9.81
CA GLY A 113 2.47 -2.77 -9.40
C GLY A 113 2.50 -2.99 -7.89
N ALA A 114 3.59 -3.56 -7.40
CA ALA A 114 3.69 -4.04 -6.03
C ALA A 114 4.03 -2.94 -5.01
N VAL A 115 3.50 -3.08 -3.80
CA VAL A 115 3.77 -2.21 -2.65
C VAL A 115 4.28 -3.05 -1.48
N ALA A 116 5.49 -2.75 -1.00
CA ALA A 116 6.11 -3.46 0.11
C ALA A 116 6.52 -2.51 1.25
N ILE A 117 5.78 -2.53 2.36
CA ILE A 117 6.04 -1.72 3.55
C ILE A 117 6.52 -2.63 4.68
N ARG A 118 7.83 -2.69 4.90
CA ARG A 118 8.44 -3.66 5.85
C ARG A 118 8.20 -3.30 7.32
N ARG A 119 8.30 -2.01 7.65
CA ARG A 119 8.11 -1.51 9.02
C ARG A 119 7.69 -0.06 8.97
N CYS A 120 6.57 0.26 9.61
CA CYS A 120 6.18 1.62 9.95
C CYS A 120 5.87 1.70 11.44
N LYS A 121 6.19 2.81 12.12
CA LYS A 121 5.90 2.95 13.56
C LYS A 121 4.43 3.29 13.81
N GLY A 122 3.81 4.04 12.90
CA GLY A 122 2.44 4.52 13.00
C GLY A 122 1.54 3.89 11.93
N ALA A 123 0.80 4.76 11.25
CA ALA A 123 -0.21 4.38 10.27
C ALA A 123 0.37 4.15 8.87
N VAL A 124 -0.20 3.16 8.19
CA VAL A 124 0.02 2.85 6.78
C VAL A 124 -1.33 2.93 6.10
N ARG A 125 -1.45 3.79 5.07
CA ARG A 125 -2.62 3.88 4.20
C ARG A 125 -2.23 3.51 2.79
N VAL A 126 -2.97 2.59 2.18
CA VAL A 126 -2.76 2.19 0.78
C VAL A 126 -4.09 2.14 0.06
N ARG A 127 -4.22 2.87 -1.05
CA ARG A 127 -5.43 2.89 -1.88
C ARG A 127 -5.06 2.66 -3.35
N GLY A 128 -5.52 1.54 -3.92
CA GLY A 128 -5.24 1.21 -5.32
C GLY A 128 -3.81 0.70 -5.52
N ALA A 129 -3.59 -0.58 -5.25
CA ALA A 129 -2.38 -1.30 -5.67
C ALA A 129 -2.78 -2.37 -6.70
N GLY A 130 -2.29 -2.25 -7.93
CA GLY A 130 -2.57 -3.17 -9.03
C GLY A 130 -1.82 -4.50 -8.91
N GLY A 131 -0.74 -4.54 -8.13
CA GLY A 131 -0.02 -5.76 -7.76
C GLY A 131 -0.17 -6.14 -6.29
N GLU A 132 0.74 -6.98 -5.81
CA GLU A 132 0.74 -7.45 -4.42
C GLU A 132 1.06 -6.33 -3.43
N LEU A 133 0.25 -6.22 -2.38
CA LEU A 133 0.48 -5.36 -1.23
C LEU A 133 0.95 -6.17 -0.02
N ARG A 134 2.17 -5.89 0.47
CA ARG A 134 2.71 -6.45 1.70
C ARG A 134 2.96 -5.38 2.74
N VAL A 135 2.24 -5.45 3.86
CA VAL A 135 2.48 -4.62 5.05
C VAL A 135 3.01 -5.50 6.17
N GLY A 136 4.26 -5.26 6.56
CA GLY A 136 4.88 -5.85 7.73
C GLY A 136 4.44 -5.13 9.01
N ARG A 137 5.39 -4.89 9.91
CA ARG A 137 5.08 -4.37 11.25
C ARG A 137 4.57 -2.92 11.18
N CYS A 138 3.38 -2.66 11.69
CA CYS A 138 2.79 -1.33 11.79
C CYS A 138 2.01 -1.12 13.10
N ARG A 139 1.57 0.11 13.40
CA ARG A 139 0.55 0.33 14.43
C ARG A 139 -0.83 0.08 13.83
N GLU A 140 -1.08 0.69 12.69
CA GLU A 140 -2.35 0.65 11.97
C GLU A 140 -2.09 0.50 10.48
N ALA A 141 -2.87 -0.38 9.84
CA ALA A 141 -2.93 -0.52 8.39
C ALA A 141 -4.36 -0.24 7.94
N ASP A 142 -4.54 0.61 6.94
CA ASP A 142 -5.80 0.89 6.25
C ASP A 142 -5.54 0.67 4.76
N VAL A 143 -6.15 -0.35 4.19
CA VAL A 143 -5.88 -0.81 2.82
C VAL A 143 -7.19 -0.90 2.05
N GLY A 144 -7.18 -0.43 0.80
CA GLY A 144 -8.36 -0.37 -0.04
C GLY A 144 -8.06 -0.59 -1.52
N GLY A 145 -8.92 -1.32 -2.23
CA GLY A 145 -8.83 -1.45 -3.69
C GLY A 145 -7.55 -2.13 -4.16
N CYS A 146 -7.21 -3.29 -3.58
CA CYS A 146 -5.98 -4.02 -3.88
C CYS A 146 -6.31 -5.46 -4.29
N ALA A 147 -5.61 -6.02 -5.26
CA ALA A 147 -5.86 -7.41 -5.70
C ALA A 147 -5.48 -8.41 -4.60
N ASP A 148 -4.22 -8.41 -4.17
CA ASP A 148 -3.69 -9.34 -3.17
C ASP A 148 -3.01 -8.59 -2.03
N VAL A 149 -3.44 -8.85 -0.80
CA VAL A 149 -2.98 -8.13 0.39
C VAL A 149 -2.50 -9.07 1.48
N ALA A 150 -1.31 -8.82 2.02
CA ALA A 150 -0.79 -9.47 3.21
C ALA A 150 -0.42 -8.44 4.27
N VAL A 151 -1.08 -8.47 5.43
CA VAL A 151 -0.79 -7.59 6.58
C VAL A 151 -0.33 -8.42 7.76
N ALA A 152 0.85 -8.11 8.32
CA ALA A 152 1.46 -8.90 9.38
C ALA A 152 2.04 -8.05 10.53
N ARG A 153 1.63 -8.34 11.76
CA ARG A 153 2.14 -7.70 12.99
C ARG A 153 1.73 -6.23 13.10
N CYS A 154 0.46 -5.94 12.90
CA CYS A 154 -0.15 -4.64 13.16
C CYS A 154 -1.02 -4.68 14.42
N ARG A 155 -1.29 -3.54 15.08
CA ARG A 155 -2.23 -3.52 16.22
C ARG A 155 -3.67 -3.46 15.72
N ALA A 156 -3.93 -2.67 14.70
CA ALA A 156 -5.21 -2.58 14.00
C ALA A 156 -4.99 -2.76 12.49
N ALA A 157 -5.93 -3.40 11.82
CA ALA A 157 -5.99 -3.50 10.36
C ALA A 157 -7.42 -3.20 9.87
N ARG A 158 -7.56 -2.30 8.91
CA ARG A 158 -8.79 -2.05 8.15
C ARG A 158 -8.54 -2.44 6.71
N ALA A 159 -9.42 -3.23 6.13
CA ALA A 159 -9.32 -3.64 4.74
C ALA A 159 -10.68 -3.54 4.04
N ASP A 160 -10.67 -2.99 2.84
CA ASP A 160 -11.86 -2.82 2.02
C ASP A 160 -11.56 -3.13 0.56
N TRP A 161 -12.53 -3.67 -0.19
CA TRP A 161 -12.40 -3.92 -1.63
C TRP A 161 -11.08 -4.63 -2.02
N CYS A 162 -10.78 -5.76 -1.38
CA CYS A 162 -9.61 -6.56 -1.72
C CYS A 162 -9.99 -7.85 -2.43
N GLY A 163 -9.20 -8.30 -3.42
CA GLY A 163 -9.42 -9.62 -4.03
C GLY A 163 -9.18 -10.75 -3.02
N ALA A 164 -7.96 -10.81 -2.48
CA ALA A 164 -7.58 -11.67 -1.37
C ALA A 164 -6.86 -10.90 -0.27
N LEU A 165 -7.19 -11.22 0.99
CA LEU A 165 -6.60 -10.63 2.19
C LEU A 165 -6.06 -11.72 3.11
N ALA A 166 -4.79 -11.62 3.48
CA ALA A 166 -4.14 -12.45 4.50
C ALA A 166 -3.71 -11.59 5.69
N LEU A 167 -4.32 -11.83 6.84
CA LEU A 167 -3.98 -11.21 8.12
C LEU A 167 -3.14 -12.18 8.96
N GLY A 168 -1.88 -11.83 9.22
CA GLY A 168 -0.96 -12.65 10.00
C GLY A 168 -1.18 -12.50 11.51
N ARG A 169 -0.64 -11.43 12.09
CA ARG A 169 -0.83 -11.09 13.51
C ARG A 169 -1.43 -9.71 13.64
N CYS A 170 -2.65 -9.63 14.15
CA CYS A 170 -3.34 -8.37 14.46
C CYS A 170 -3.90 -8.34 15.89
N GLY A 171 -4.09 -7.14 16.43
CA GLY A 171 -4.90 -6.94 17.63
C GLY A 171 -6.36 -6.97 17.21
N SER A 172 -6.79 -5.94 16.49
CA SER A 172 -8.11 -5.88 15.86
C SER A 172 -8.01 -5.87 14.33
N ALA A 173 -9.06 -6.38 13.68
CA ALA A 173 -9.25 -6.27 12.25
C ALA A 173 -10.70 -5.88 11.91
N ASP A 174 -10.88 -5.04 10.91
CA ASP A 174 -12.18 -4.69 10.34
C ASP A 174 -12.07 -4.85 8.82
N VAL A 175 -12.81 -5.81 8.27
CA VAL A 175 -12.67 -6.25 6.89
C VAL A 175 -14.03 -6.18 6.21
N SER A 176 -14.09 -5.51 5.07
CA SER A 176 -15.30 -5.40 4.27
C SER A 176 -15.04 -5.67 2.80
N ARG A 177 -16.03 -6.23 2.09
CA ARG A 177 -16.03 -6.37 0.62
C ARG A 177 -14.75 -6.99 0.04
N CYS A 178 -14.26 -8.05 0.69
CA CYS A 178 -13.10 -8.80 0.21
C CYS A 178 -13.51 -10.14 -0.39
N GLY A 179 -12.92 -10.55 -1.52
CA GLY A 179 -13.24 -11.83 -2.16
C GLY A 179 -12.90 -13.03 -1.27
N ALA A 180 -11.67 -13.06 -0.76
CA ALA A 180 -11.19 -14.08 0.17
C ALA A 180 -10.43 -13.47 1.35
N VAL A 181 -10.66 -13.99 2.56
CA VAL A 181 -10.04 -13.52 3.80
C VAL A 181 -9.45 -14.71 4.56
N ARG A 182 -8.16 -14.64 4.86
CA ARG A 182 -7.45 -15.59 5.73
C ARG A 182 -6.91 -14.87 6.94
N VAL A 183 -7.24 -15.34 8.14
CA VAL A 183 -6.77 -14.77 9.40
C VAL A 183 -5.98 -15.83 10.18
N ASP A 184 -4.67 -15.64 10.32
CA ASP A 184 -3.81 -16.54 11.11
C ASP A 184 -4.02 -16.33 12.60
N ARG A 185 -3.83 -15.11 13.09
CA ARG A 185 -3.95 -14.73 14.51
C ARG A 185 -4.44 -13.29 14.65
N CYS A 186 -5.68 -13.11 15.03
CA CYS A 186 -6.20 -11.81 15.50
C CYS A 186 -6.78 -11.95 16.90
N ARG A 187 -6.84 -10.88 17.71
CA ARG A 187 -7.62 -10.94 18.95
C ARG A 187 -9.10 -10.86 18.61
N ASP A 188 -9.47 -9.86 17.82
CA ASP A 188 -10.83 -9.56 17.40
C ASP A 188 -10.84 -9.21 15.91
N ALA A 189 -11.75 -9.78 15.13
CA ALA A 189 -11.92 -9.47 13.72
C ALA A 189 -13.41 -9.31 13.40
N THR A 190 -13.78 -8.21 12.76
CA THR A 190 -15.10 -8.01 12.18
C THR A 190 -14.97 -8.19 10.66
N VAL A 191 -15.84 -9.00 10.08
CA VAL A 191 -15.83 -9.27 8.64
C VAL A 191 -17.24 -9.10 8.07
N SER A 192 -17.40 -8.32 6.99
CA SER A 192 -18.69 -8.08 6.35
C SER A 192 -18.61 -8.11 4.83
N GLY A 193 -19.64 -8.64 4.18
CA GLY A 193 -19.73 -8.69 2.71
C GLY A 193 -18.53 -9.35 2.01
N CYS A 194 -17.88 -10.32 2.66
CA CYS A 194 -16.74 -11.04 2.10
C CYS A 194 -17.16 -12.42 1.59
N GLY A 195 -16.53 -12.91 0.53
CA GLY A 195 -16.90 -14.18 -0.09
C GLY A 195 -16.50 -15.40 0.73
N THR A 196 -15.20 -15.60 0.92
CA THR A 196 -14.67 -16.72 1.73
C THR A 196 -13.89 -16.20 2.93
N VAL A 197 -14.10 -16.81 4.10
CA VAL A 197 -13.40 -16.41 5.33
C VAL A 197 -12.88 -17.65 6.05
N ALA A 198 -11.56 -17.72 6.25
CA ALA A 198 -10.90 -18.76 7.01
C ALA A 198 -10.12 -18.16 8.17
N VAL A 199 -10.41 -18.59 9.40
CA VAL A 199 -9.73 -18.09 10.60
C VAL A 199 -9.12 -19.24 11.38
N ARG A 200 -7.84 -19.11 11.73
CA ARG A 200 -7.12 -20.11 12.52
C ARG A 200 -7.18 -19.84 14.01
N ARG A 201 -7.01 -18.57 14.43
CA ARG A 201 -7.06 -18.16 15.85
C ARG A 201 -7.56 -16.72 16.00
N GLY A 202 -8.58 -16.54 16.83
CA GLY A 202 -9.12 -15.22 17.18
C GLY A 202 -10.63 -15.25 17.37
N LYS A 203 -11.19 -14.15 17.88
CA LYS A 203 -12.64 -13.92 17.87
C LYS A 203 -13.01 -13.30 16.54
N VAL A 204 -14.05 -13.82 15.89
CA VAL A 204 -14.51 -13.34 14.58
C VAL A 204 -15.99 -13.05 14.68
N ASN A 205 -16.37 -11.82 14.36
CA ASN A 205 -17.75 -11.40 14.21
C ASN A 205 -18.02 -11.24 12.71
N MET A 206 -18.88 -12.08 12.16
CA MET A 206 -19.36 -11.90 10.80
C MET A 206 -20.62 -11.04 10.86
N VAL A 207 -20.61 -9.94 10.12
CA VAL A 207 -21.77 -9.05 9.98
C VAL A 207 -22.30 -9.24 8.58
N GLU A 208 -23.51 -9.77 8.48
CA GLU A 208 -24.26 -9.73 7.22
C GLU A 208 -24.52 -8.26 6.89
N MET A 209 -24.01 -7.79 5.74
CA MET A 209 -24.51 -6.53 5.20
C MET A 209 -25.96 -6.80 4.83
N GLY A 210 -26.87 -6.30 5.65
CA GLY A 210 -28.30 -6.58 5.55
C GLY A 210 -28.76 -6.64 4.10
N GLN A 211 -29.14 -7.83 3.65
CA GLN A 211 -30.14 -7.90 2.61
C GLN A 211 -31.36 -7.21 3.21
N GLN A 212 -31.79 -6.09 2.61
CA GLN A 212 -33.21 -5.80 2.63
C GLN A 212 -33.87 -6.99 1.97
N VAL A 213 -34.36 -7.92 2.79
CA VAL A 213 -35.24 -8.99 2.34
C VAL A 213 -36.48 -8.25 1.79
N PRO A 214 -36.78 -8.30 0.48
CA PRO A 214 -38.07 -7.83 0.03
C PRO A 214 -39.12 -8.67 0.78
N PRO A 215 -40.19 -8.07 1.32
CA PRO A 215 -41.07 -8.71 2.29
C PRO A 215 -41.91 -9.89 1.77
N ASP A 216 -41.53 -10.57 0.68
CA ASP A 216 -42.37 -11.60 0.04
C ASP A 216 -41.70 -12.99 -0.12
N PHE A 217 -40.57 -13.27 0.54
CA PHE A 217 -39.81 -14.51 0.29
C PHE A 217 -39.62 -15.42 1.53
N TYR A 218 -40.64 -15.57 2.38
CA TYR A 218 -40.59 -16.41 3.59
C TYR A 218 -41.11 -17.86 3.42
N GLU A 219 -41.39 -18.36 2.22
CA GLU A 219 -42.00 -19.69 2.06
C GLU A 219 -41.18 -20.72 1.27
N GLN A 220 -39.96 -20.43 0.78
CA GLN A 220 -39.35 -21.33 -0.23
C GLN A 220 -37.88 -21.75 -0.09
N THR A 221 -37.20 -21.50 1.03
CA THR A 221 -35.78 -21.92 1.18
C THR A 221 -35.51 -22.88 2.34
N MET A 222 -36.54 -23.62 2.78
CA MET A 222 -36.42 -24.76 3.70
C MET A 222 -35.84 -26.03 3.02
N MET A 223 -35.03 -25.92 1.97
CA MET A 223 -34.39 -27.05 1.30
C MET A 223 -33.07 -26.62 0.64
N TYR A 224 -31.97 -27.34 0.93
CA TYR A 224 -30.58 -27.21 0.44
C TYR A 224 -29.76 -26.05 1.07
N GLN A 225 -28.66 -26.28 1.78
CA GLN A 225 -27.51 -27.10 1.37
C GLN A 225 -26.90 -27.90 2.55
N GLN A 226 -26.88 -29.22 2.36
CA GLN A 226 -25.90 -30.10 2.98
C GLN A 226 -24.54 -29.86 2.32
N GLY A 227 -23.50 -29.66 3.13
CA GLY A 227 -22.10 -29.84 2.74
C GLY A 227 -21.46 -30.78 3.76
N GLU A 228 -20.98 -31.93 3.29
CA GLU A 228 -20.34 -32.96 4.11
C GLU A 228 -19.05 -32.49 4.83
N PRO A 229 -18.64 -33.17 5.92
CA PRO A 229 -17.67 -32.65 6.87
C PRO A 229 -16.24 -33.09 6.51
N ALA A 230 -15.35 -32.12 6.24
CA ALA A 230 -13.91 -32.36 6.32
C ALA A 230 -13.40 -31.80 7.65
N LEU A 231 -13.09 -32.73 8.56
CA LEU A 231 -12.49 -32.56 9.89
C LEU A 231 -11.63 -31.29 10.07
N ALA A 232 -12.20 -30.28 10.72
CA ALA A 232 -11.45 -29.33 11.52
C ALA A 232 -12.30 -28.95 12.73
N THR A 233 -11.83 -29.36 13.91
CA THR A 233 -12.42 -29.08 15.23
C THR A 233 -12.97 -27.66 15.35
N PRO A 234 -14.23 -27.48 15.81
CA PRO A 234 -14.88 -26.18 15.90
C PRO A 234 -14.27 -25.35 17.04
N VAL A 235 -13.97 -24.07 16.78
CA VAL A 235 -13.79 -23.07 17.83
C VAL A 235 -14.97 -22.11 17.73
N ALA A 236 -15.68 -21.97 18.85
CA ALA A 236 -17.00 -21.38 19.01
C ALA A 236 -17.27 -20.11 18.19
N ILE A 237 -18.33 -20.18 17.37
CA ILE A 237 -19.06 -19.00 16.90
C ILE A 237 -19.91 -18.55 18.08
N VAL A 238 -19.53 -17.46 18.74
CA VAL A 238 -20.40 -16.77 19.70
C VAL A 238 -21.07 -15.63 18.94
N VAL A 239 -22.29 -15.86 18.48
CA VAL A 239 -23.21 -14.78 18.10
C VAL A 239 -23.69 -14.15 19.41
N LYS A 240 -23.49 -12.84 19.57
CA LYS A 240 -24.14 -12.04 20.60
C LYS A 240 -25.12 -11.09 19.93
#